data_AF-A0A0F9V7D5-F1
#
_entry.id   AF-A0A0F9V7D5-F1
#
_cell.length_a   1.000
_cell.length_b   1.000
_cell.length_c   1.000
_cell.angle_alpha   90.00
_cell.angle_beta   90.00
_cell.angle_gamma   90.00
#
_symmetry.space_group_name_H-M   'P 1'
#
loop_
_entity.id
_entity.type
_entity.pdbx_description
1 polymer ?
#
loop_
_entity_poly.entity_id
_entity_poly.type
_entity_poly.pdbx_seq_one_letter_code
_entity_poly.pdbx_strand_id
1 'polypeptide(L)'
;MKSTYFLFFILLLASCSSKKKYVASEMSNADFVLAFGSCNRVDLPNLLWDDILNTNPDVWVWGGDNIYADTDDMEALREMYNEQKQQSEYKKLLESTDILGTWDDHDYGLNDGGVEFKSKDASQQEFLNFMNVQEDSPLRKRQGVYNSKKYNVGKHSITIIILDTRYFRTQLTPDTETNKRIKPNEYGEGTILGDVQWAWLENELNTSKSDFNIIVSSIQYLSDEHGFEGWGNFPHEVDKLATIIEGSNAEGVIVLSGDRHISEFSKTSLKGVNYPLIDFTSSGLTHAYNGFSGEPNKYRVGEVIFTESFGILEFNFNAKKVDFKIVGDNGIVLEKLEQVYE
;
A
#
# COMPACT_ATOMS: atom_id res chain seq x y z
N MET A 1 4.69 73.41 34.29
CA MET A 1 4.54 72.39 33.22
C MET A 1 5.28 71.14 33.65
N LYS A 2 4.57 70.04 33.90
CA LYS A 2 5.14 68.76 34.35
C LYS A 2 5.68 68.01 33.13
N SER A 3 6.96 67.66 33.12
CA SER A 3 7.59 66.89 32.06
C SER A 3 7.52 65.40 32.41
N THR A 4 6.67 64.66 31.72
CA THR A 4 6.49 63.22 31.88
C THR A 4 7.57 62.51 31.07
N TYR A 5 8.49 61.81 31.72
CA TYR A 5 9.48 60.96 31.05
C TYR A 5 8.84 59.61 30.71
N PHE A 6 8.78 59.28 29.43
CA PHE A 6 8.33 57.97 28.94
C PHE A 6 9.55 57.04 28.89
N LEU A 7 9.65 56.11 29.85
CA LEU A 7 10.68 55.07 29.86
C LEU A 7 10.26 53.97 28.88
N PHE A 8 11.01 53.81 27.77
CA PHE A 8 10.81 52.71 26.83
C PHE A 8 11.49 51.45 27.40
N PHE A 9 10.70 50.50 27.89
CA PHE A 9 11.18 49.18 28.30
C PHE A 9 11.32 48.31 27.03
N ILE A 10 12.56 48.07 26.60
CA ILE A 10 12.85 47.10 25.54
C ILE A 10 12.82 45.70 26.18
N LEU A 11 11.75 44.95 25.92
CA LEU A 11 11.72 43.51 26.21
C LEU A 11 12.63 42.79 25.21
N LEU A 12 13.80 42.35 25.69
CA LEU A 12 14.63 41.35 25.02
C LEU A 12 13.91 40.00 25.07
N LEU A 13 13.21 39.65 24.00
CA LEU A 13 12.73 38.29 23.77
C LEU A 13 13.94 37.41 23.47
N ALA A 14 14.46 36.73 24.48
CA ALA A 14 15.40 35.64 24.31
C ALA A 14 14.67 34.49 23.61
N SER A 15 14.81 34.42 22.28
CA SER A 15 14.37 33.26 21.50
C SER A 15 15.26 32.08 21.86
N CYS A 16 14.78 31.21 22.76
CA CYS A 16 15.32 29.87 22.92
C CYS A 16 15.00 29.09 21.64
N SER A 17 15.88 29.20 20.65
CA SER A 17 15.97 28.22 19.57
C SER A 17 16.35 26.89 20.22
N SER A 18 15.36 26.04 20.48
CA SER A 18 15.59 24.62 20.66
C SER A 18 16.17 24.11 19.35
N LYS A 19 17.50 23.99 19.28
CA LYS A 19 18.14 23.22 18.21
C LYS A 19 17.55 21.82 18.28
N LYS A 20 16.62 21.51 17.37
CA LYS A 20 16.11 20.16 17.16
C LYS A 20 17.34 19.28 16.96
N LYS A 21 17.52 18.30 17.84
CA LYS A 21 18.51 17.24 17.63
C LYS A 21 18.04 16.47 16.40
N TYR A 22 18.69 16.72 15.27
CA TYR A 22 18.72 15.76 14.18
C TYR A 22 19.39 14.51 14.78
N VAL A 23 18.59 13.50 15.07
CA VAL A 23 19.13 12.15 15.22
C VAL A 23 19.58 11.80 13.81
N ALA A 24 20.89 11.80 13.58
CA ALA A 24 21.43 11.22 12.36
C ALA A 24 20.87 9.80 12.29
N SER A 25 20.12 9.48 11.23
CA SER A 25 19.71 8.12 10.96
C SER A 25 20.98 7.28 10.93
N GLU A 26 21.04 6.23 11.76
CA GLU A 26 22.03 5.18 11.51
C GLU A 26 21.85 4.77 10.05
N MET A 27 22.93 4.78 9.26
CA MET A 27 22.87 4.28 7.89
C MET A 27 22.25 2.88 7.95
N SER A 28 21.07 2.74 7.36
CA SER A 28 20.36 1.48 7.32
C SER A 28 21.26 0.44 6.64
N ASN A 29 21.57 -0.65 7.35
CA ASN A 29 22.24 -1.83 6.78
C ASN A 29 21.21 -2.73 6.07
N ALA A 30 20.22 -2.14 5.39
CA ALA A 30 19.28 -2.88 4.58
C ALA A 30 20.00 -3.44 3.35
N ASP A 31 19.76 -4.71 3.06
CA ASP A 31 20.22 -5.38 1.85
C ASP A 31 19.27 -5.10 0.67
N PHE A 32 18.01 -4.76 0.98
CA PHE A 32 16.97 -4.39 0.01
C PHE A 32 15.95 -3.45 0.68
N VAL A 33 15.48 -2.43 -0.03
CA VAL A 33 14.51 -1.44 0.43
C VAL A 33 13.31 -1.41 -0.52
N LEU A 34 12.13 -1.76 0.02
CA LEU A 34 10.85 -1.60 -0.67
C LEU A 34 10.10 -0.42 -0.06
N ALA A 35 9.74 0.56 -0.87
CA ALA A 35 8.81 1.62 -0.49
C ALA A 35 7.45 1.39 -1.17
N PHE A 36 6.35 1.70 -0.50
CA PHE A 36 5.01 1.56 -1.07
C PHE A 36 4.01 2.56 -0.49
N GLY A 37 2.91 2.75 -1.20
CA GLY A 37 1.79 3.55 -0.73
C GLY A 37 0.62 3.54 -1.70
N SER A 38 -0.51 4.06 -1.25
CA SER A 38 -1.77 4.18 -1.99
C SER A 38 -2.45 5.52 -1.70
N CYS A 39 -3.53 5.81 -2.44
CA CYS A 39 -4.39 6.98 -2.23
C CYS A 39 -3.69 8.32 -2.54
N ASN A 40 -3.31 8.45 -3.82
CA ASN A 40 -2.65 9.58 -4.42
C ASN A 40 -3.57 10.33 -5.39
N ARG A 41 -3.93 11.56 -5.02
CA ARG A 41 -4.65 12.51 -5.87
C ARG A 41 -3.69 13.41 -6.62
N VAL A 42 -3.76 13.40 -7.95
CA VAL A 42 -2.91 14.25 -8.79
C VAL A 42 -3.23 15.74 -8.68
N ASP A 43 -4.47 16.07 -8.29
CA ASP A 43 -4.94 17.44 -8.08
C ASP A 43 -4.58 18.03 -6.71
N LEU A 44 -3.92 17.23 -5.85
CA LEU A 44 -3.36 17.67 -4.57
C LEU A 44 -1.83 17.61 -4.60
N PRO A 45 -1.13 18.52 -3.89
CA PRO A 45 0.31 18.37 -3.68
C PRO A 45 0.62 17.08 -2.91
N ASN A 46 1.44 16.20 -3.49
CA ASN A 46 2.03 15.09 -2.77
C ASN A 46 3.34 15.56 -2.11
N LEU A 47 3.34 15.62 -0.78
CA LEU A 47 4.46 16.13 0.03
C LEU A 47 5.51 15.07 0.35
N LEU A 48 5.34 13.82 -0.11
CA LEU A 48 6.14 12.68 0.33
C LEU A 48 7.11 12.17 -0.74
N TRP A 49 7.05 12.68 -1.98
CA TRP A 49 7.89 12.14 -3.06
C TRP A 49 9.39 12.34 -2.82
N ASP A 50 9.79 13.48 -2.27
CA ASP A 50 11.18 13.74 -1.92
C ASP A 50 11.62 12.87 -0.73
N ASP A 51 10.75 12.66 0.26
CA ASP A 51 11.00 11.71 1.35
C ASP A 51 11.16 10.27 0.86
N ILE A 52 10.29 9.82 -0.06
CA ILE A 52 10.40 8.51 -0.71
C ILE A 52 11.74 8.39 -1.44
N LEU A 53 12.11 9.38 -2.25
CA LEU A 53 13.41 9.42 -2.93
C LEU A 53 14.59 9.35 -1.96
N ASN A 54 14.52 10.06 -0.84
CA ASN A 54 15.59 10.09 0.17
C ASN A 54 15.81 8.74 0.87
N THR A 55 14.87 7.81 0.75
CA THR A 55 15.03 6.44 1.26
C THR A 55 15.84 5.54 0.33
N ASN A 56 16.15 6.01 -0.89
CA ASN A 56 16.83 5.27 -1.96
C ASN A 56 16.23 3.85 -2.18
N PRO A 57 14.92 3.74 -2.47
CA PRO A 57 14.28 2.44 -2.60
C PRO A 57 14.79 1.68 -3.83
N ASP A 58 15.00 0.38 -3.69
CA ASP A 58 15.26 -0.53 -4.81
C ASP A 58 14.01 -0.66 -5.70
N VAL A 59 12.83 -0.60 -5.07
CA VAL A 59 11.53 -0.68 -5.73
C VAL A 59 10.50 0.18 -5.02
N TRP A 60 9.69 0.88 -5.81
CA TRP A 60 8.45 1.51 -5.40
C TRP A 60 7.27 0.65 -5.81
N VAL A 61 6.34 0.41 -4.90
CA VAL A 61 5.11 -0.35 -5.15
C VAL A 61 3.89 0.56 -4.94
N TRP A 62 3.14 0.75 -6.02
CA TRP A 62 1.80 1.30 -5.96
C TRP A 62 0.82 0.29 -5.36
N GLY A 63 0.20 0.66 -4.24
CA GLY A 63 -0.79 -0.14 -3.53
C GLY A 63 -2.22 0.07 -4.02
N GLY A 64 -2.45 0.81 -5.11
CA GLY A 64 -3.78 1.20 -5.57
C GLY A 64 -4.11 2.66 -5.31
N ASP A 65 -5.19 3.17 -5.91
CA ASP A 65 -5.55 4.58 -5.95
C ASP A 65 -4.36 5.48 -6.29
N ASN A 66 -3.71 5.15 -7.40
CA ASN A 66 -2.54 5.86 -7.89
C ASN A 66 -2.92 7.24 -8.47
N ILE A 67 -4.18 7.34 -8.92
CA ILE A 67 -4.93 8.52 -9.33
C ILE A 67 -6.40 8.35 -8.93
N TYR A 68 -7.15 9.45 -8.85
CA TYR A 68 -8.59 9.43 -8.55
C TYR A 68 -9.41 9.78 -9.79
N ALA A 69 -9.69 8.78 -10.63
CA ALA A 69 -10.28 9.02 -11.94
C ALA A 69 -11.81 8.91 -11.96
N ASP A 70 -12.38 7.88 -11.31
CA ASP A 70 -13.83 7.68 -11.18
C ASP A 70 -14.61 7.86 -12.51
N THR A 71 -14.06 7.32 -13.59
CA THR A 71 -14.54 7.58 -14.94
C THR A 71 -14.54 6.33 -15.83
N ASP A 72 -15.49 6.28 -16.76
CA ASP A 72 -15.51 5.32 -17.86
C ASP A 72 -14.94 5.91 -19.18
N ASP A 73 -14.44 7.15 -19.13
CA ASP A 73 -13.75 7.84 -20.22
C ASP A 73 -12.23 7.59 -20.19
N MET A 74 -11.73 6.84 -21.17
CA MET A 74 -10.32 6.46 -21.25
C MET A 74 -9.38 7.61 -21.63
N GLU A 75 -9.89 8.67 -22.27
CA GLU A 75 -9.07 9.87 -22.51
C GLU A 75 -8.82 10.59 -21.17
N ALA A 76 -9.88 10.78 -20.37
CA ALA A 76 -9.76 11.37 -19.03
C ALA A 76 -8.86 10.54 -18.09
N LEU A 77 -9.04 9.21 -18.06
CA LEU A 77 -8.20 8.31 -17.27
C LEU A 77 -6.71 8.41 -17.69
N ARG A 78 -6.45 8.41 -19.00
CA ARG A 78 -5.09 8.55 -19.54
C ARG A 78 -4.47 9.91 -19.19
N GLU A 79 -5.24 10.98 -19.25
CA GLU A 79 -4.77 12.33 -18.90
C GLU A 79 -4.34 12.40 -17.43
N MET A 80 -5.11 11.82 -16.50
CA MET A 80 -4.74 11.79 -15.09
C MET A 80 -3.49 10.94 -14.81
N TYR A 81 -3.34 9.79 -15.48
CA TYR A 81 -2.08 9.02 -15.39
C TYR A 81 -0.88 9.79 -15.94
N ASN A 82 -1.08 10.55 -17.02
CA ASN A 82 -0.04 11.41 -17.58
C ASN A 82 0.30 12.56 -16.62
N GLU A 83 -0.69 13.13 -15.93
CA GLU A 83 -0.48 14.14 -14.89
C GLU A 83 0.38 13.59 -13.76
N GLN A 84 0.09 12.39 -13.26
CA GLN A 84 0.93 11.73 -12.24
C GLN A 84 2.37 11.56 -12.73
N LYS A 85 2.58 11.07 -13.96
CA LYS A 85 3.91 10.92 -14.57
C LYS A 85 4.66 12.23 -14.79
N GLN A 86 3.94 13.36 -14.83
CA GLN A 86 4.53 14.70 -14.99
C GLN A 86 4.90 15.36 -13.66
N GLN A 87 4.48 14.82 -12.52
CA GLN A 87 4.89 15.30 -11.20
C GLN A 87 6.43 15.23 -11.09
N SER A 88 7.06 16.36 -10.76
CA SER A 88 8.51 16.52 -10.90
C SER A 88 9.31 15.53 -10.07
N GLU A 89 8.89 15.28 -8.83
CA GLU A 89 9.58 14.34 -7.92
C GLU A 89 9.25 12.89 -8.26
N TYR A 90 8.00 12.57 -8.61
CA TYR A 90 7.66 11.23 -9.09
C TYR A 90 8.45 10.86 -10.36
N LYS A 91 8.65 11.82 -11.28
CA LYS A 91 9.48 11.62 -12.46
C LYS A 91 10.93 11.26 -12.10
N LYS A 92 11.52 11.87 -11.07
CA LYS A 92 12.86 11.48 -10.59
C LYS A 92 12.84 10.04 -10.05
N LEU A 93 11.79 9.64 -9.34
CA LEU A 93 11.63 8.27 -8.84
C LEU A 93 11.58 7.28 -10.01
N LEU A 94 10.83 7.59 -11.07
CA LEU A 94 10.79 6.78 -12.30
C LEU A 94 12.17 6.61 -12.97
N GLU A 95 13.08 7.57 -12.81
CA GLU A 95 14.41 7.55 -13.41
C GLU A 95 15.42 6.70 -12.62
N SER A 96 15.19 6.50 -11.31
CA SER A 96 16.13 5.83 -10.40
C SER A 96 15.65 4.51 -9.81
N THR A 97 14.34 4.25 -9.83
CA THR A 97 13.71 3.19 -9.03
C THR A 97 12.78 2.35 -9.91
N ASP A 98 12.78 1.04 -9.66
CA ASP A 98 11.85 0.11 -10.31
C ASP A 98 10.42 0.34 -9.82
N ILE A 99 9.45 0.35 -10.72
CA ILE A 99 8.07 0.71 -10.39
C ILE A 99 7.17 -0.50 -10.63
N LEU A 100 6.52 -0.92 -9.57
CA LEU A 100 5.54 -2.00 -9.55
C LEU A 100 4.24 -1.52 -8.95
N GLY A 101 3.18 -2.33 -9.06
CA GLY A 101 1.95 -2.11 -8.31
C GLY A 101 0.69 -2.49 -9.05
N THR A 102 -0.42 -2.23 -8.38
CA THR A 102 -1.79 -2.50 -8.83
C THR A 102 -2.61 -1.21 -8.84
N TRP A 103 -3.84 -1.28 -9.32
CA TRP A 103 -4.85 -0.22 -9.17
C TRP A 103 -5.70 -0.45 -7.92
N ASP A 104 -6.53 0.54 -7.59
CA ASP A 104 -7.74 0.29 -6.80
C ASP A 104 -8.98 0.82 -7.55
N ASP A 105 -10.13 0.95 -6.89
CA ASP A 105 -11.39 1.35 -7.50
C ASP A 105 -11.35 2.70 -8.23
N HIS A 106 -10.64 3.69 -7.69
CA HIS A 106 -10.65 5.02 -8.30
C HIS A 106 -9.89 5.08 -9.63
N ASP A 107 -8.80 4.31 -9.81
CA ASP A 107 -8.16 4.15 -11.12
C ASP A 107 -8.79 3.05 -11.98
N TYR A 108 -9.41 2.07 -11.34
CA TYR A 108 -10.22 1.07 -12.03
C TYR A 108 -11.43 1.72 -12.72
N GLY A 109 -11.94 2.83 -12.17
CA GLY A 109 -12.91 3.72 -12.81
C GLY A 109 -14.29 3.77 -12.13
N LEU A 110 -14.49 3.06 -11.03
CA LEU A 110 -15.75 3.04 -10.29
C LEU A 110 -15.48 2.70 -8.81
N ASN A 111 -15.78 3.65 -7.92
CA ASN A 111 -15.76 3.47 -6.46
C ASN A 111 -16.49 2.19 -6.01
N ASP A 112 -15.85 1.38 -5.16
CA ASP A 112 -16.25 0.02 -4.78
C ASP A 112 -16.61 -0.89 -5.98
N GLY A 113 -16.05 -0.64 -7.17
CA GLY A 113 -16.40 -1.32 -8.41
C GLY A 113 -15.68 -2.64 -8.62
N GLY A 114 -16.44 -3.66 -9.06
CA GLY A 114 -15.93 -4.99 -9.39
C GLY A 114 -16.26 -5.39 -10.83
N VAL A 115 -16.70 -6.64 -11.02
CA VAL A 115 -17.05 -7.21 -12.32
C VAL A 115 -18.13 -6.46 -13.08
N GLU A 116 -18.97 -5.70 -12.38
CA GLU A 116 -20.06 -4.90 -12.94
C GLU A 116 -19.58 -3.67 -13.72
N PHE A 117 -18.34 -3.23 -13.52
CA PHE A 117 -17.78 -2.11 -14.27
C PHE A 117 -17.47 -2.50 -15.71
N LYS A 118 -18.20 -1.89 -16.65
CA LYS A 118 -18.16 -2.28 -18.07
C LYS A 118 -16.87 -1.87 -18.79
N SER A 119 -16.21 -0.81 -18.34
CA SER A 119 -15.00 -0.27 -18.97
C SER A 119 -13.70 -0.84 -18.39
N LYS A 120 -13.78 -1.90 -17.56
CA LYS A 120 -12.61 -2.49 -16.91
C LYS A 120 -11.52 -2.98 -17.87
N ASP A 121 -11.89 -3.53 -19.02
CA ASP A 121 -10.93 -3.99 -20.04
C ASP A 121 -10.14 -2.84 -20.64
N ALA A 122 -10.81 -1.71 -20.89
CA ALA A 122 -10.18 -0.51 -21.43
C ALA A 122 -9.32 0.17 -20.36
N SER A 123 -9.83 0.25 -19.12
CA SER A 123 -9.09 0.78 -17.97
C SER A 123 -7.81 -0.02 -17.72
N GLN A 124 -7.87 -1.35 -17.90
CA GLN A 124 -6.69 -2.23 -17.86
C GLN A 124 -5.60 -1.77 -18.81
N GLN A 125 -5.96 -1.40 -20.04
CA GLN A 125 -4.96 -0.97 -21.01
C GLN A 125 -4.34 0.38 -20.61
N GLU A 126 -5.11 1.31 -20.06
CA GLU A 126 -4.57 2.59 -19.57
C GLU A 126 -3.68 2.41 -18.34
N PHE A 127 -4.05 1.56 -17.39
CA PHE A 127 -3.18 1.21 -16.27
C PHE A 127 -1.88 0.56 -16.75
N LEU A 128 -1.95 -0.39 -17.69
CA LEU A 128 -0.75 -1.03 -18.26
C LEU A 128 0.12 -0.02 -19.04
N ASN A 129 -0.46 1.01 -19.65
CA ASN A 129 0.27 2.13 -20.25
C ASN A 129 0.96 2.99 -19.17
N PHE A 130 0.27 3.31 -18.08
CA PHE A 130 0.82 4.00 -16.92
C PHE A 130 2.04 3.25 -16.36
N MET A 131 1.93 1.94 -16.21
CA MET A 131 3.00 1.05 -15.73
C MET A 131 4.10 0.74 -16.78
N ASN A 132 4.08 1.38 -17.95
CA ASN A 132 5.05 1.16 -19.05
C ASN A 132 5.18 -0.31 -19.50
N VAL A 133 4.09 -1.09 -19.41
CA VAL A 133 4.08 -2.48 -19.87
C VAL A 133 4.19 -2.52 -21.40
N GLN A 134 5.13 -3.30 -21.93
CA GLN A 134 5.38 -3.39 -23.37
C GLN A 134 4.14 -3.86 -24.15
N GLU A 135 3.97 -3.39 -25.39
CA GLU A 135 2.80 -3.69 -26.23
C GLU A 135 2.61 -5.19 -26.52
N ASP A 136 3.70 -5.95 -26.60
CA ASP A 136 3.70 -7.38 -26.88
C ASP A 136 3.57 -8.27 -25.61
N SER A 137 3.57 -7.65 -24.43
CA SER A 137 3.50 -8.34 -23.14
C SER A 137 2.26 -9.23 -23.04
N PRO A 138 2.38 -10.47 -22.50
CA PRO A 138 1.23 -11.32 -22.24
C PRO A 138 0.24 -10.70 -21.24
N LEU A 139 0.69 -9.75 -20.41
CA LEU A 139 -0.17 -9.01 -19.48
C LEU A 139 -1.31 -8.28 -20.20
N ARG A 140 -1.06 -7.78 -21.41
CA ARG A 140 -2.07 -7.06 -22.21
C ARG A 140 -3.14 -7.96 -22.80
N LYS A 141 -2.90 -9.28 -22.82
CA LYS A 141 -3.79 -10.29 -23.41
C LYS A 141 -4.57 -11.08 -22.36
N ARG A 142 -4.21 -10.96 -21.08
CA ARG A 142 -4.96 -11.58 -19.98
C ARG A 142 -5.89 -10.57 -19.34
N GLN A 143 -6.88 -11.10 -18.63
CA GLN A 143 -7.80 -10.36 -17.80
C GLN A 143 -7.15 -10.07 -16.45
N GLY A 144 -7.24 -8.81 -15.98
CA GLY A 144 -6.63 -8.34 -14.73
C GLY A 144 -5.16 -7.92 -14.85
N VAL A 145 -4.72 -7.06 -13.92
CA VAL A 145 -3.37 -6.46 -13.90
C VAL A 145 -2.38 -7.18 -12.97
N TYR A 146 -2.84 -8.22 -12.25
CA TYR A 146 -2.03 -9.05 -11.37
C TYR A 146 -0.76 -9.49 -12.09
N ASN A 147 0.39 -9.57 -11.40
CA ASN A 147 1.68 -10.02 -11.95
C ASN A 147 2.69 -10.25 -10.81
N SER A 148 3.90 -10.72 -11.13
CA SER A 148 4.96 -10.87 -10.13
C SER A 148 6.32 -10.50 -10.69
N LYS A 149 7.24 -10.12 -9.81
CA LYS A 149 8.64 -9.83 -10.14
C LYS A 149 9.56 -10.34 -9.05
N LYS A 150 10.62 -11.04 -9.47
CA LYS A 150 11.67 -11.55 -8.59
C LYS A 150 12.91 -10.66 -8.68
N TYR A 151 13.43 -10.24 -7.54
CA TYR A 151 14.70 -9.54 -7.38
C TYR A 151 15.73 -10.50 -6.81
N ASN A 152 16.90 -10.60 -7.44
CA ASN A 152 18.03 -11.39 -6.93
C ASN A 152 19.06 -10.44 -6.30
N VAL A 153 19.36 -10.63 -5.01
CA VAL A 153 20.32 -9.83 -4.24
C VAL A 153 21.45 -10.77 -3.79
N GLY A 154 22.47 -10.89 -4.64
CA GLY A 154 23.55 -11.86 -4.45
C GLY A 154 23.03 -13.30 -4.46
N LYS A 155 23.13 -13.99 -3.32
CA LYS A 155 22.61 -15.36 -3.13
C LYS A 155 21.16 -15.41 -2.63
N HIS A 156 20.59 -14.26 -2.28
CA HIS A 156 19.24 -14.11 -1.75
C HIS A 156 18.29 -13.61 -2.83
N SER A 157 16.99 -13.70 -2.56
CA SER A 157 15.98 -13.13 -3.44
C SER A 157 14.69 -12.77 -2.73
N ILE A 158 13.96 -11.81 -3.33
CA ILE A 158 12.62 -11.40 -2.92
C ILE A 158 11.70 -11.55 -4.13
N THR A 159 10.53 -12.13 -3.96
CA THR A 159 9.46 -12.10 -4.96
C THR A 159 8.38 -11.13 -4.50
N ILE A 160 8.02 -10.16 -5.34
CA ILE A 160 6.86 -9.30 -5.14
C ILE A 160 5.75 -9.84 -6.04
N ILE A 161 4.60 -10.15 -5.45
CA ILE A 161 3.42 -10.76 -6.04
C ILE A 161 2.29 -9.74 -5.96
N ILE A 162 1.91 -9.17 -7.09
CA ILE A 162 0.91 -8.12 -7.19
C ILE A 162 -0.44 -8.74 -7.54
N LEU A 163 -1.42 -8.50 -6.68
CA LEU A 163 -2.80 -8.92 -6.91
C LEU A 163 -3.59 -7.81 -7.59
N ASP A 164 -4.57 -8.22 -8.40
CA ASP A 164 -5.71 -7.42 -8.80
C ASP A 164 -6.92 -7.85 -7.97
N THR A 165 -7.45 -6.92 -7.19
CA THR A 165 -8.57 -7.12 -6.24
C THR A 165 -9.87 -6.52 -6.75
N ARG A 166 -9.91 -6.11 -8.03
CA ARG A 166 -11.06 -5.45 -8.68
C ARG A 166 -11.61 -6.23 -9.86
N TYR A 167 -10.75 -6.64 -10.79
CA TYR A 167 -11.17 -7.11 -12.12
C TYR A 167 -12.14 -8.30 -12.08
N PHE A 168 -11.91 -9.23 -11.16
CA PHE A 168 -12.73 -10.43 -10.95
C PHE A 168 -13.66 -10.33 -9.74
N ARG A 169 -13.57 -9.25 -8.96
CA ARG A 169 -14.29 -9.14 -7.70
C ARG A 169 -15.79 -9.06 -7.95
N THR A 170 -16.55 -9.97 -7.35
CA THR A 170 -18.01 -9.92 -7.38
C THR A 170 -18.55 -8.81 -6.48
N GLN A 171 -19.81 -8.46 -6.65
CA GLN A 171 -20.44 -7.34 -5.95
C GLN A 171 -20.33 -7.46 -4.41
N LEU A 172 -20.12 -6.32 -3.74
CA LEU A 172 -20.18 -6.18 -2.28
C LEU A 172 -21.64 -6.19 -1.80
N THR A 173 -21.88 -6.59 -0.55
CA THR A 173 -23.21 -6.55 0.07
C THR A 173 -23.38 -5.30 0.93
N PRO A 174 -24.29 -4.37 0.57
CA PRO A 174 -24.61 -3.23 1.44
C PRO A 174 -25.13 -3.70 2.81
N ASP A 175 -24.69 -3.03 3.87
CA ASP A 175 -25.24 -3.25 5.21
C ASP A 175 -26.51 -2.40 5.39
N THR A 176 -27.65 -3.08 5.58
CA THR A 176 -28.95 -2.45 5.86
C THR A 176 -29.43 -2.70 7.30
N GLU A 177 -28.59 -3.29 8.14
CA GLU A 177 -28.91 -3.78 9.48
C GLU A 177 -28.15 -3.02 10.58
N THR A 178 -26.96 -2.51 10.28
CA THR A 178 -26.13 -1.73 11.20
C THR A 178 -25.81 -0.34 10.64
N ASN A 179 -24.84 0.37 11.26
CA ASN A 179 -24.35 1.66 10.77
C ASN A 179 -23.14 1.52 9.81
N LYS A 180 -22.73 0.30 9.46
CA LYS A 180 -21.65 0.06 8.49
C LYS A 180 -22.15 0.34 7.06
N ARG A 181 -21.22 0.56 6.12
CA ARG A 181 -21.55 0.72 4.68
C ARG A 181 -21.74 -0.66 4.02
N ILE A 182 -20.84 -1.57 4.33
CA ILE A 182 -20.76 -2.92 3.74
C ILE A 182 -20.76 -3.95 4.88
N LYS A 183 -21.45 -5.08 4.65
CA LYS A 183 -21.39 -6.27 5.50
C LYS A 183 -20.74 -7.44 4.74
N PRO A 184 -20.17 -8.43 5.44
CA PRO A 184 -19.68 -9.64 4.79
C PRO A 184 -20.77 -10.35 3.98
N ASN A 185 -20.37 -10.89 2.84
CA ASN A 185 -21.18 -11.81 2.06
C ASN A 185 -21.39 -13.11 2.83
N GLU A 186 -22.39 -13.89 2.42
CA GLU A 186 -22.54 -15.25 2.92
C GLU A 186 -21.26 -16.07 2.65
N TYR A 187 -20.84 -16.88 3.61
CA TYR A 187 -19.60 -17.64 3.49
C TYR A 187 -19.67 -18.60 2.29
N GLY A 188 -18.69 -18.52 1.40
CA GLY A 188 -18.63 -19.32 0.18
C GLY A 188 -19.22 -18.64 -1.05
N GLU A 189 -19.82 -17.45 -0.91
CA GLU A 189 -20.44 -16.69 -1.99
C GLU A 189 -19.56 -15.54 -2.49
N GLY A 190 -19.38 -15.47 -3.81
CA GLY A 190 -18.58 -14.44 -4.46
C GLY A 190 -17.07 -14.75 -4.47
N THR A 191 -16.30 -13.84 -5.07
CA THR A 191 -14.85 -13.94 -5.18
C THR A 191 -14.21 -12.56 -5.26
N ILE A 192 -12.92 -12.45 -4.87
CA ILE A 192 -12.08 -11.27 -5.08
C ILE A 192 -11.18 -11.50 -6.30
N LEU A 193 -10.41 -12.58 -6.31
CA LEU A 193 -9.39 -12.83 -7.35
C LEU A 193 -9.96 -13.60 -8.56
N GLY A 194 -11.05 -14.33 -8.40
CA GLY A 194 -11.53 -15.27 -9.42
C GLY A 194 -10.60 -16.46 -9.64
N ASP A 195 -11.11 -17.49 -10.32
CA ASP A 195 -10.44 -18.80 -10.40
C ASP A 195 -9.05 -18.74 -11.06
N VAL A 196 -8.90 -17.91 -12.10
CA VAL A 196 -7.66 -17.84 -12.89
C VAL A 196 -6.51 -17.20 -12.12
N GLN A 197 -6.80 -16.15 -11.34
CA GLN A 197 -5.79 -15.48 -10.52
C GLN A 197 -5.52 -16.26 -9.24
N TRP A 198 -6.53 -16.92 -8.66
CA TRP A 198 -6.32 -17.84 -7.54
C TRP A 198 -5.36 -18.97 -7.89
N ALA A 199 -5.59 -19.65 -9.02
CA ALA A 199 -4.71 -20.72 -9.49
C ALA A 199 -3.29 -20.20 -9.79
N TRP A 200 -3.18 -18.99 -10.33
CA TRP A 200 -1.89 -18.34 -10.54
C TRP A 200 -1.17 -18.03 -9.21
N LEU A 201 -1.84 -17.42 -8.24
CA LEU A 201 -1.27 -17.07 -6.93
C LEU A 201 -0.78 -18.31 -6.18
N GLU A 202 -1.59 -19.36 -6.17
CA GLU A 202 -1.21 -20.65 -5.57
C GLU A 202 0.07 -21.20 -6.23
N ASN A 203 0.18 -21.12 -7.57
CA ASN A 203 1.39 -21.53 -8.27
C ASN A 203 2.62 -20.66 -7.92
N GLU A 204 2.47 -19.33 -7.85
CA GLU A 204 3.58 -18.44 -7.45
C GLU A 204 4.12 -18.81 -6.07
N LEU A 205 3.24 -18.99 -5.08
CA LEU A 205 3.64 -19.33 -3.71
C LEU A 205 4.21 -20.75 -3.61
N ASN A 206 3.63 -21.73 -4.31
CA ASN A 206 4.12 -23.11 -4.31
C ASN A 206 5.48 -23.27 -4.99
N THR A 207 5.76 -22.49 -6.02
CA THR A 207 6.99 -22.60 -6.81
C THR A 207 8.10 -21.67 -6.33
N SER A 208 7.78 -20.67 -5.49
CA SER A 208 8.76 -19.72 -4.98
C SER A 208 9.91 -20.40 -4.21
N LYS A 209 11.08 -19.78 -4.37
CA LYS A 209 12.34 -20.11 -3.68
C LYS A 209 13.02 -18.84 -3.15
N SER A 210 12.27 -17.75 -3.06
CA SER A 210 12.74 -16.48 -2.53
C SER A 210 12.72 -16.49 -1.00
N ASP A 211 13.68 -15.82 -0.38
CA ASP A 211 13.79 -15.65 1.07
C ASP A 211 12.57 -14.90 1.64
N PHE A 212 12.02 -13.96 0.86
CA PHE A 212 10.78 -13.24 1.17
C PHE A 212 9.82 -13.21 -0.02
N ASN A 213 8.52 -13.24 0.28
CA ASN A 213 7.43 -13.21 -0.69
C ASN A 213 6.41 -12.14 -0.28
N ILE A 214 6.34 -11.05 -1.02
CA ILE A 214 5.54 -9.88 -0.68
C ILE A 214 4.28 -9.88 -1.54
N ILE A 215 3.11 -10.08 -0.92
CA ILE A 215 1.81 -10.03 -1.57
C ILE A 215 1.27 -8.61 -1.49
N VAL A 216 0.98 -7.99 -2.62
CA VAL A 216 0.43 -6.64 -2.71
C VAL A 216 -1.06 -6.74 -3.04
N SER A 217 -1.89 -6.33 -2.10
CA SER A 217 -3.35 -6.20 -2.22
C SER A 217 -3.72 -4.73 -2.27
N SER A 218 -4.74 -4.32 -3.04
CA SER A 218 -5.16 -2.92 -3.00
C SER A 218 -5.95 -2.58 -1.73
N ILE A 219 -6.73 -3.54 -1.24
CA ILE A 219 -7.58 -3.45 -0.04
C ILE A 219 -6.98 -4.20 1.15
N GLN A 220 -7.38 -3.86 2.38
CA GLN A 220 -6.91 -4.52 3.61
C GLN A 220 -7.25 -6.01 3.65
N TYR A 221 -6.30 -6.84 4.06
CA TYR A 221 -6.48 -8.29 4.18
C TYR A 221 -6.98 -8.71 5.57
N LEU A 222 -6.32 -8.24 6.64
CA LEU A 222 -6.62 -8.66 8.01
C LEU A 222 -7.70 -7.81 8.70
N SER A 223 -7.66 -6.50 8.52
CA SER A 223 -8.62 -5.59 9.17
C SER A 223 -10.01 -5.78 8.54
N ASP A 224 -10.96 -6.33 9.29
CA ASP A 224 -12.28 -6.77 8.77
C ASP A 224 -13.47 -6.16 9.52
N GLU A 225 -13.25 -5.38 10.59
CA GLU A 225 -14.33 -4.92 11.47
C GLU A 225 -14.86 -3.52 11.13
N HIS A 226 -14.16 -2.74 10.29
CA HIS A 226 -14.47 -1.32 10.01
C HIS A 226 -15.73 -1.09 9.15
N GLY A 227 -16.18 -2.09 8.37
CA GLY A 227 -17.42 -1.99 7.58
C GLY A 227 -17.31 -1.20 6.27
N PHE A 228 -16.08 -1.04 5.78
CA PHE A 228 -15.76 -0.59 4.42
C PHE A 228 -15.26 -1.79 3.61
N GLU A 229 -14.80 -1.54 2.38
CA GLU A 229 -14.27 -2.60 1.54
C GLU A 229 -12.98 -3.21 2.11
N GLY A 230 -12.86 -4.52 2.01
CA GLY A 230 -11.73 -5.30 2.49
C GLY A 230 -11.93 -6.79 2.19
N TRP A 231 -10.88 -7.59 2.37
CA TRP A 231 -11.00 -9.04 2.17
C TRP A 231 -12.05 -9.68 3.08
N GLY A 232 -12.26 -9.11 4.28
CA GLY A 232 -13.29 -9.52 5.23
C GLY A 232 -14.72 -9.47 4.68
N ASN A 233 -14.98 -8.79 3.55
CA ASN A 233 -16.27 -8.88 2.87
C ASN A 233 -16.51 -10.25 2.21
N PHE A 234 -15.45 -11.03 1.97
CA PHE A 234 -15.49 -12.38 1.40
C PHE A 234 -14.76 -13.36 2.34
N PRO A 235 -15.38 -13.77 3.45
CA PRO A 235 -14.68 -14.48 4.53
C PRO A 235 -14.05 -15.82 4.08
N HIS A 236 -14.64 -16.52 3.10
CA HIS A 236 -14.05 -17.74 2.53
C HIS A 236 -12.80 -17.47 1.67
N GLU A 237 -12.66 -16.27 1.09
CA GLU A 237 -11.45 -15.87 0.35
C GLU A 237 -10.31 -15.55 1.31
N VAL A 238 -10.61 -15.00 2.50
CA VAL A 238 -9.64 -14.84 3.60
C VAL A 238 -9.08 -16.20 4.01
N ASP A 239 -9.96 -17.16 4.32
CA ASP A 239 -9.56 -18.52 4.68
C ASP A 239 -8.78 -19.21 3.56
N LYS A 240 -9.13 -18.96 2.30
CA LYS A 240 -8.45 -19.53 1.13
C LYS A 240 -7.02 -18.98 1.01
N LEU A 241 -6.80 -17.67 1.17
CA LEU A 241 -5.45 -17.11 1.15
C LEU A 241 -4.59 -17.69 2.27
N ALA A 242 -5.13 -17.71 3.49
CA ALA A 242 -4.46 -18.32 4.64
C ALA A 242 -4.09 -19.78 4.35
N THR A 243 -5.02 -20.58 3.86
CA THR A 243 -4.79 -22.00 3.53
C THR A 243 -3.71 -22.19 2.47
N ILE A 244 -3.70 -21.36 1.43
CA ILE A 244 -2.66 -21.42 0.38
C ILE A 244 -1.29 -21.07 0.97
N ILE A 245 -1.19 -20.02 1.80
CA ILE A 245 0.07 -19.65 2.45
C ILE A 245 0.57 -20.79 3.34
N GLU A 246 -0.30 -21.33 4.20
CA GLU A 246 0.00 -22.45 5.12
C GLU A 246 0.48 -23.72 4.39
N GLY A 247 -0.06 -23.99 3.20
CA GLY A 247 0.27 -25.16 2.39
C GLY A 247 1.44 -24.96 1.41
N SER A 248 1.95 -23.73 1.27
CA SER A 248 2.94 -23.39 0.24
C SER A 248 4.40 -23.62 0.67
N ASN A 249 5.32 -23.42 -0.28
CA ASN A 249 6.75 -23.41 -0.04
C ASN A 249 7.30 -21.99 0.19
N ALA A 250 6.45 -20.97 0.24
CA ALA A 250 6.87 -19.58 0.34
C ALA A 250 7.36 -19.25 1.75
N GLU A 251 8.57 -18.69 1.84
CA GLU A 251 9.13 -18.16 3.09
C GLU A 251 8.94 -16.65 3.16
N GLY A 252 8.97 -16.09 4.38
CA GLY A 252 8.91 -14.64 4.57
C GLY A 252 7.68 -13.98 3.95
N VAL A 253 6.50 -14.61 4.05
CA VAL A 253 5.28 -14.05 3.45
C VAL A 253 4.81 -12.81 4.22
N ILE A 254 4.59 -11.73 3.48
CA ILE A 254 4.13 -10.42 3.99
C ILE A 254 3.01 -9.93 3.07
N VAL A 255 1.97 -9.29 3.62
CA VAL A 255 0.92 -8.61 2.87
C VAL A 255 1.09 -7.10 2.99
N LEU A 256 0.95 -6.40 1.87
CA LEU A 256 0.83 -4.94 1.80
C LEU A 256 -0.58 -4.57 1.35
N SER A 257 -1.16 -3.52 1.91
CA SER A 257 -2.53 -3.08 1.61
C SER A 257 -2.71 -1.54 1.57
N GLY A 258 -3.82 -1.09 1.00
CA GLY A 258 -4.17 0.32 0.76
C GLY A 258 -5.61 0.70 1.14
N ASP A 259 -6.30 1.46 0.28
CA ASP A 259 -7.73 1.90 0.33
C ASP A 259 -8.14 2.87 1.47
N ARG A 260 -7.65 2.66 2.68
CA ARG A 260 -8.33 3.15 3.89
C ARG A 260 -8.06 4.59 4.31
N HIS A 261 -7.16 5.28 3.64
CA HIS A 261 -6.66 6.62 4.01
C HIS A 261 -6.05 6.66 5.43
N ILE A 262 -5.58 5.52 5.93
CA ILE A 262 -4.78 5.38 7.16
C ILE A 262 -3.61 4.44 6.91
N SER A 263 -2.63 4.47 7.81
CA SER A 263 -1.55 3.49 7.86
C SER A 263 -1.60 2.75 9.21
N GLU A 264 -1.47 1.43 9.18
CA GLU A 264 -1.47 0.58 10.37
C GLU A 264 -0.79 -0.77 10.10
N PHE A 265 -0.39 -1.45 11.19
CA PHE A 265 0.06 -2.83 11.13
C PHE A 265 -1.01 -3.77 11.70
N SER A 266 -1.26 -4.86 10.98
CA SER A 266 -2.04 -6.00 11.45
C SER A 266 -1.18 -7.25 11.48
N LYS A 267 -1.40 -8.13 12.45
CA LYS A 267 -0.59 -9.33 12.67
C LYS A 267 -1.44 -10.51 13.10
N THR A 268 -1.24 -11.67 12.46
CA THR A 268 -1.86 -12.93 12.85
C THR A 268 -0.88 -14.10 12.76
N SER A 269 -1.22 -15.23 13.39
CA SER A 269 -0.46 -16.48 13.27
C SER A 269 -1.22 -17.45 12.37
N LEU A 270 -0.51 -18.07 11.45
CA LEU A 270 -1.04 -19.11 10.57
C LEU A 270 -0.54 -20.49 11.01
N LYS A 271 -1.34 -21.53 10.76
CA LYS A 271 -1.00 -22.90 11.15
C LYS A 271 0.16 -23.42 10.31
N GLY A 272 1.22 -23.88 10.98
CA GLY A 272 2.39 -24.46 10.29
C GLY A 272 3.37 -23.42 9.73
N VAL A 273 3.06 -22.13 9.86
CA VAL A 273 4.00 -21.03 9.58
C VAL A 273 4.64 -20.59 10.89
N ASN A 274 5.98 -20.62 10.96
CA ASN A 274 6.73 -20.36 12.21
C ASN A 274 6.95 -18.87 12.50
N TYR A 275 6.50 -18.01 11.60
CA TYR A 275 6.52 -16.56 11.73
C TYR A 275 5.10 -16.02 11.55
N PRO A 276 4.81 -14.83 12.07
CA PRO A 276 3.48 -14.23 11.90
C PRO A 276 3.29 -13.70 10.49
N LEU A 277 2.05 -13.77 9.99
CA LEU A 277 1.65 -13.03 8.81
C LEU A 277 1.37 -11.58 9.22
N ILE A 278 2.09 -10.65 8.59
CA ILE A 278 1.90 -9.21 8.76
C ILE A 278 1.16 -8.68 7.53
N ASP A 279 0.11 -7.89 7.78
CA ASP A 279 -0.56 -7.05 6.79
C ASP A 279 -0.24 -5.59 7.14
N PHE A 280 0.54 -4.94 6.27
CA PHE A 280 0.94 -3.55 6.43
C PHE A 280 0.13 -2.67 5.48
N THR A 281 -0.81 -1.91 6.04
CA THR A 281 -1.58 -0.91 5.31
C THR A 281 -0.82 0.41 5.26
N SER A 282 -0.65 0.98 4.07
CA SER A 282 -0.14 2.34 3.87
C SER A 282 -0.98 3.08 2.85
N SER A 283 -1.91 3.90 3.33
CA SER A 283 -2.94 4.53 2.51
C SER A 283 -3.13 5.99 2.92
N GLY A 284 -2.68 6.93 2.11
CA GLY A 284 -2.76 8.35 2.45
C GLY A 284 -1.60 9.17 1.90
N LEU A 285 -1.19 8.92 0.67
CA LEU A 285 -0.06 9.64 0.06
C LEU A 285 -0.30 11.14 -0.09
N THR A 286 -1.56 11.52 -0.30
CA THR A 286 -1.95 12.93 -0.52
C THR A 286 -3.03 13.42 0.43
N HIS A 287 -3.82 12.50 0.98
CA HIS A 287 -4.89 12.82 1.91
C HIS A 287 -5.14 11.62 2.82
N ALA A 288 -5.12 11.86 4.12
CA ALA A 288 -5.45 10.85 5.12
C ALA A 288 -6.82 11.10 5.75
N TYR A 289 -7.35 10.11 6.46
CA TYR A 289 -8.61 10.20 7.20
C TYR A 289 -8.43 10.99 8.51
N ASN A 290 -8.23 12.30 8.38
CA ASN A 290 -8.00 13.22 9.51
C ASN A 290 -9.12 13.25 10.56
N GLY A 291 -10.31 12.73 10.23
CA GLY A 291 -11.45 12.60 11.14
C GLY A 291 -11.49 11.29 11.93
N PHE A 292 -10.46 10.45 11.85
CA PHE A 292 -10.42 9.15 12.48
C PHE A 292 -10.67 9.23 13.99
N SER A 293 -11.71 8.52 14.45
CA SER A 293 -12.10 8.46 15.86
C SER A 293 -11.91 7.07 16.49
N GLY A 294 -11.31 6.14 15.75
CA GLY A 294 -11.12 4.74 16.15
C GLY A 294 -11.98 3.77 15.35
N GLU A 295 -11.35 2.67 14.91
CA GLU A 295 -11.99 1.53 14.25
C GLU A 295 -11.48 0.24 14.92
N PRO A 296 -12.35 -0.71 15.29
CA PRO A 296 -11.90 -1.99 15.83
C PRO A 296 -11.08 -2.75 14.78
N ASN A 297 -10.01 -3.41 15.24
CA ASN A 297 -9.23 -4.36 14.46
C ASN A 297 -8.52 -5.28 15.46
N LYS A 298 -9.06 -6.50 15.63
CA LYS A 298 -8.52 -7.53 16.52
C LYS A 298 -7.07 -7.96 16.19
N TYR A 299 -6.57 -7.66 15.00
CA TYR A 299 -5.21 -7.98 14.55
C TYR A 299 -4.23 -6.82 14.70
N ARG A 300 -4.71 -5.61 15.06
CA ARG A 300 -3.86 -4.42 15.10
C ARG A 300 -2.69 -4.59 16.06
N VAL A 301 -1.52 -4.14 15.61
CA VAL A 301 -0.32 -3.99 16.43
C VAL A 301 0.15 -2.55 16.29
N GLY A 302 0.25 -1.86 17.42
CA GLY A 302 0.61 -0.45 17.42
C GLY A 302 -0.59 0.48 17.29
N GLU A 303 -0.34 1.69 16.82
CA GLU A 303 -1.34 2.75 16.68
C GLU A 303 -1.81 2.91 15.22
N VAL A 304 -2.91 3.65 15.04
CA VAL A 304 -3.33 4.05 13.69
C VAL A 304 -2.71 5.39 13.35
N ILE A 305 -2.04 5.46 12.21
CA ILE A 305 -1.53 6.70 11.65
C ILE A 305 -2.56 7.22 10.64
N PHE A 306 -3.17 8.36 10.95
CA PHE A 306 -4.22 8.99 10.14
C PHE A 306 -3.79 10.36 9.60
N THR A 307 -2.51 10.49 9.29
CA THR A 307 -1.88 11.61 8.57
C THR A 307 -1.16 11.07 7.33
N GLU A 308 -0.79 11.95 6.41
CA GLU A 308 -0.11 11.62 5.19
C GLU A 308 1.17 10.84 5.47
N SER A 309 1.26 9.64 4.88
CA SER A 309 2.38 8.73 5.11
C SER A 309 2.55 7.73 3.97
N PHE A 310 3.73 7.11 3.93
CA PHE A 310 4.06 5.99 3.07
C PHE A 310 4.76 4.88 3.89
N GLY A 311 4.80 3.68 3.34
CA GLY A 311 5.38 2.50 3.98
C GLY A 311 6.77 2.18 3.45
N ILE A 312 7.65 1.72 4.35
CA ILE A 312 8.97 1.19 4.01
C ILE A 312 9.16 -0.17 4.66
N LEU A 313 9.72 -1.11 3.88
CA LEU A 313 10.26 -2.38 4.36
C LEU A 313 11.75 -2.41 4.07
N GLU A 314 12.55 -2.46 5.13
CA GLU A 314 14.00 -2.62 5.06
C GLU A 314 14.36 -4.08 5.39
N PHE A 315 14.84 -4.81 4.40
CA PHE A 315 15.16 -6.23 4.52
C PHE A 315 16.63 -6.43 4.92
N ASN A 316 16.86 -7.35 5.85
CA ASN A 316 18.18 -7.89 6.16
C ASN A 316 18.15 -9.41 6.00
N PHE A 317 18.74 -9.92 4.94
CA PHE A 317 18.65 -11.34 4.58
C PHE A 317 19.42 -12.23 5.55
N ASN A 318 20.59 -11.78 6.01
CA ASN A 318 21.42 -12.58 6.91
C ASN A 318 20.77 -12.77 8.28
N ALA A 319 20.10 -11.73 8.79
CA ALA A 319 19.35 -11.78 10.04
C ALA A 319 17.92 -12.32 9.85
N LYS A 320 17.50 -12.62 8.60
CA LYS A 320 16.11 -12.91 8.22
C LYS A 320 15.12 -11.92 8.85
N LYS A 321 15.45 -10.63 8.82
CA LYS A 321 14.70 -9.58 9.51
C LYS A 321 14.13 -8.58 8.52
N VAL A 322 12.93 -8.09 8.80
CA VAL A 322 12.33 -6.96 8.12
C VAL A 322 11.98 -5.88 9.13
N ASP A 323 12.44 -4.66 8.88
CA ASP A 323 12.05 -3.46 9.61
C ASP A 323 10.98 -2.73 8.80
N PHE A 324 9.75 -2.72 9.32
CA PHE A 324 8.60 -2.03 8.75
C PHE A 324 8.51 -0.63 9.35
N LYS A 325 8.31 0.39 8.53
CA LYS A 325 8.20 1.78 8.97
C LYS A 325 7.05 2.48 8.28
N ILE A 326 6.26 3.22 9.06
CA ILE A 326 5.35 4.25 8.55
C ILE A 326 6.10 5.57 8.60
N VAL A 327 6.28 6.21 7.45
CA VAL A 327 7.06 7.44 7.30
C VAL A 327 6.16 8.56 6.82
N GLY A 328 6.17 9.68 7.53
CA GLY A 328 5.49 10.91 7.14
C GLY A 328 6.45 11.95 6.58
N ASP A 329 5.93 13.14 6.35
CA ASP A 329 6.64 14.29 5.79
C ASP A 329 7.93 14.63 6.59
N ASN A 330 8.97 15.06 5.88
CA ASN A 330 10.33 15.33 6.37
C ASN A 330 11.05 14.08 6.92
N GLY A 331 10.70 12.90 6.42
CA GLY A 331 11.34 11.63 6.75
C GLY A 331 11.09 11.18 8.19
N ILE A 332 10.03 11.66 8.83
CA ILE A 332 9.70 11.32 10.21
C ILE A 332 9.14 9.89 10.24
N VAL A 333 9.83 8.99 10.94
CA VAL A 333 9.28 7.66 11.25
C VAL A 333 8.19 7.83 12.30
N LEU A 334 6.93 7.70 11.87
CA LEU A 334 5.75 7.82 12.71
C LEU A 334 5.54 6.57 13.55
N GLU A 335 5.84 5.40 12.97
CA GLU A 335 5.76 4.12 13.66
C GLU A 335 6.71 3.07 13.04
N LYS A 336 7.13 2.09 13.84
CA LYS A 336 8.02 1.01 13.41
C LYS A 336 7.58 -0.33 14.00
N LEU A 337 7.66 -1.38 13.19
CA LEU A 337 7.56 -2.77 13.62
C LEU A 337 8.80 -3.54 13.14
N GLU A 338 9.42 -4.35 14.00
CA GLU A 338 10.53 -5.23 13.62
C GLU A 338 10.06 -6.69 13.67
N GLN A 339 10.41 -7.49 12.65
CA GLN A 339 10.07 -8.91 12.61
C GLN A 339 11.23 -9.75 12.08
N VAL A 340 11.56 -10.82 12.82
CA VAL A 340 12.48 -11.88 12.40
C VAL A 340 11.67 -13.07 11.87
N TYR A 341 12.09 -13.64 10.75
CA TYR A 341 11.43 -14.75 10.06
C TYR A 341 12.29 -16.01 10.21
N GLU A 342 12.12 -16.73 11.32
CA GLU A 342 12.89 -17.96 11.64
C GLU A 342 12.37 -19.22 10.95
#